data_AF-A0A6V8P8W8-F1
#
_entry.id   AF-A0A6V8P8W8-F1
#
_cell.length_a   1.000
_cell.length_b   1.000
_cell.length_c   1.000
_cell.angle_alpha   90.00
_cell.angle_beta   90.00
_cell.angle_gamma   90.00
#
_symmetry.space_group_name_H-M   'P 1'
#
loop_
_entity.id
_entity.type
_entity.pdbx_description
1 polymer ?
#
loop_
_entity_poly.entity_id
_entity_poly.type
_entity_poly.pdbx_seq_one_letter_code
_entity_poly.pdbx_strand_id
1 'polypeptide(L)'
;MVIRVTGVKSEEGIEYTISYPYTHFITEEERLEIYKKFGTINIWVGLPAIVGAKMCVEGEAEKGVIGPECLDPIKFLKKMADMGAPVKFRETVSKEIIISQK
;
A
#
# COMPACT_ATOMS: atom_id res chain seq x y z
N MET A 1 10.41 -0.88 -0.66
CA MET A 1 9.73 -2.12 -1.10
C MET A 1 9.17 -1.91 -2.49
N VAL A 2 9.23 -2.92 -3.35
CA VAL A 2 8.61 -2.88 -4.69
C VAL A 2 7.80 -4.15 -4.85
N ILE A 3 6.56 -4.02 -5.29
CA ILE A 3 5.65 -5.11 -5.62
C ILE A 3 5.42 -5.05 -7.13
N ARG A 4 5.62 -6.17 -7.81
CA ARG A 4 5.34 -6.31 -9.24
C ARG A 4 4.30 -7.39 -9.43
N VAL A 5 3.30 -7.11 -10.25
CA VAL A 5 2.21 -8.02 -10.58
C VAL A 5 2.09 -8.04 -12.09
N THR A 6 2.27 -9.22 -12.69
CA THR A 6 2.04 -9.46 -14.11
C THR A 6 0.70 -10.16 -14.30
N GLY A 7 0.01 -9.84 -15.39
CA GLY A 7 -1.28 -10.43 -15.70
C GLY A 7 -1.76 -10.09 -17.11
N VAL A 8 -3.00 -10.44 -17.39
CA VAL A 8 -3.67 -10.14 -18.66
C VAL A 8 -4.87 -9.24 -18.38
N LYS A 9 -4.99 -8.14 -19.12
CA LYS A 9 -6.14 -7.24 -19.08
C LYS A 9 -6.59 -6.97 -20.51
N SER A 10 -7.85 -7.30 -20.81
CA SER A 10 -8.40 -7.15 -22.18
C SER A 10 -7.54 -7.86 -23.26
N GLU A 11 -7.11 -9.09 -22.98
CA GLU A 11 -6.23 -9.91 -23.85
C GLU A 11 -4.79 -9.41 -24.00
N GLU A 12 -4.42 -8.32 -23.33
CA GLU A 12 -3.09 -7.73 -23.41
C GLU A 12 -2.27 -8.05 -22.15
N GLY A 13 -1.01 -8.45 -22.34
CA GLY A 13 -0.05 -8.60 -21.26
C GLY A 13 0.24 -7.26 -20.59
N ILE A 14 0.03 -7.18 -19.28
CA ILE A 14 0.22 -5.98 -18.47
C ILE A 14 1.04 -6.29 -17.22
N GLU A 15 1.93 -5.38 -16.86
CA GLU A 15 2.66 -5.40 -15.59
C GLU A 15 2.30 -4.13 -14.81
N TYR A 16 1.84 -4.34 -13.58
CA TYR A 16 1.67 -3.29 -12.57
C TYR A 16 2.83 -3.36 -11.59
N THR A 17 3.52 -2.24 -11.41
CA THR A 17 4.54 -2.09 -10.39
C THR A 17 4.11 -1.02 -9.40
N ILE A 18 3.95 -1.42 -8.13
CA ILE A 18 3.82 -0.48 -7.01
C ILE A 18 5.17 -0.41 -6.31
N SER A 19 5.73 0.79 -6.25
CA SER A 19 6.96 1.07 -5.52
C SER A 19 6.66 1.94 -4.32
N TYR A 20 7.16 1.48 -3.18
CA TYR A 20 7.20 2.19 -1.93
C TYR A 20 8.69 2.46 -1.62
N PRO A 21 9.27 3.57 -2.09
CA PRO A 21 10.66 3.86 -1.77
C PRO A 21 10.76 4.08 -0.26
N TYR A 22 11.61 3.28 0.39
CA TYR A 22 11.77 3.21 1.85
C TYR A 22 12.23 4.56 2.46
N THR A 23 12.56 5.53 1.61
CA THR A 23 13.09 6.85 1.91
C THR A 23 12.03 7.97 1.85
N HIS A 24 10.74 7.65 1.94
CA HIS A 24 9.68 8.68 1.88
C HIS A 24 9.52 9.55 3.14
N PHE A 25 10.32 9.34 4.18
CA PHE A 25 10.70 10.48 5.00
C PHE A 25 11.90 11.13 4.30
N ILE A 26 11.58 11.92 3.28
CA ILE A 26 12.56 12.51 2.36
C ILE A 26 13.41 13.51 3.13
N THR A 27 12.83 14.11 4.18
CA THR A 27 13.48 15.12 5.01
C THR A 27 13.51 14.72 6.48
N GLU A 28 14.41 15.34 7.23
CA GLU A 28 14.51 15.15 8.69
C GLU A 28 13.25 15.64 9.41
N GLU A 29 12.57 16.65 8.86
CA GLU A 29 11.31 17.18 9.36
C GLU A 29 10.19 16.13 9.28
N GLU A 30 10.02 15.48 8.13
CA GLU A 30 9.02 14.40 7.98
C GLU A 30 9.30 13.24 8.96
N ARG A 31 10.57 12.89 9.20
CA ARG A 31 10.96 11.87 10.20
C ARG A 31 10.60 12.32 11.62
N LEU A 32 10.88 13.59 11.94
CA LEU A 32 10.65 14.15 13.26
C LEU A 32 9.15 14.26 13.57
N GLU A 33 8.32 14.66 12.60
CA GLU A 33 6.87 14.70 12.75
C GLU A 33 6.28 13.33 13.08
N ILE A 34 6.76 12.29 12.38
CA ILE A 34 6.33 10.92 12.58
C ILE A 34 6.79 10.40 13.94
N TYR A 35 8.04 10.66 14.31
CA TYR A 35 8.55 10.32 15.64
C TYR A 35 7.75 11.02 16.75
N LYS A 36 7.44 12.31 16.61
CA LYS A 36 6.62 13.06 17.58
C LYS A 36 5.21 12.47 17.72
N LYS A 37 4.63 11.97 16.62
CA LYS A 37 3.27 11.43 16.61
C LYS A 37 3.18 10.00 17.15
N PHE A 38 4.15 9.15 16.81
CA PHE A 38 4.07 7.71 17.07
C PHE A 38 5.15 7.17 18.03
N GLY A 39 6.10 8.01 18.46
CA GLY A 39 7.25 7.60 19.27
C GLY A 39 8.28 6.75 18.53
N THR A 40 8.11 6.56 17.21
CA THR A 40 9.00 5.77 16.36
C THR A 40 8.90 6.24 14.91
N ILE A 41 9.97 6.01 14.14
CA ILE A 41 9.98 6.20 12.69
C ILE A 41 9.65 4.91 11.92
N ASN A 42 9.66 3.75 12.59
CA ASN A 42 9.41 2.46 11.97
C ASN A 42 7.91 2.09 12.03
N ILE A 43 7.06 2.97 11.50
CA ILE A 43 5.61 2.83 11.58
C ILE A 43 5.03 1.80 10.60
N TRP A 44 5.82 1.33 9.63
CA TRP A 44 5.37 0.48 8.51
C TRP A 44 5.00 -0.96 8.89
N VAL A 45 5.23 -1.36 10.14
CA VAL A 45 4.76 -2.64 10.68
C VAL A 45 3.64 -2.40 11.68
N GLY A 46 3.87 -1.52 12.66
CA GLY A 46 2.92 -1.26 13.74
C GLY A 46 1.62 -0.61 13.26
N LEU A 47 1.69 0.39 12.40
CA LEU A 47 0.49 1.10 11.94
C LEU A 47 -0.42 0.22 11.07
N PRO A 48 0.07 -0.53 10.06
CA PRO A 48 -0.75 -1.51 9.35
C PRO A 48 -1.46 -2.51 10.26
N ALA A 49 -0.76 -3.02 11.29
CA ALA A 49 -1.34 -3.95 12.25
C ALA A 49 -2.48 -3.31 13.06
N ILE A 50 -2.29 -2.08 13.54
CA ILE A 50 -3.31 -1.31 14.27
C ILE A 50 -4.52 -1.03 13.37
N VAL A 51 -4.30 -0.60 12.14
CA VAL A 51 -5.38 -0.30 11.19
C VAL A 51 -6.18 -1.55 10.84
N GLY A 52 -5.50 -2.68 10.58
CA GLY A 52 -6.16 -3.96 10.34
C GLY A 52 -7.00 -4.39 11.54
N ALA A 53 -6.44 -4.32 12.76
CA ALA A 53 -7.17 -4.61 13.98
C ALA A 53 -8.40 -3.70 14.17
N LYS A 54 -8.26 -2.40 13.88
CA LYS A 54 -9.35 -1.42 13.96
C LYS A 54 -10.48 -1.75 12.98
N MET A 55 -10.15 -2.11 11.73
CA MET A 55 -11.13 -2.55 10.75
C MET A 55 -11.88 -3.81 11.21
N CYS A 56 -11.19 -4.78 11.83
CA CYS A 56 -11.84 -5.96 12.41
C CYS A 56 -12.82 -5.60 13.53
N VAL A 57 -12.42 -4.73 14.46
CA VAL A 57 -13.25 -4.30 15.60
C VAL A 57 -14.45 -3.46 15.14
N GLU A 58 -14.29 -2.64 14.11
CA GLU A 58 -15.34 -1.77 13.56
C GLU A 58 -16.32 -2.52 12.63
N GLY A 59 -16.11 -3.82 12.40
CA GLY A 59 -16.95 -4.62 11.51
C GLY A 59 -16.75 -4.31 10.03
N GLU A 60 -15.61 -3.72 9.67
CA GLU A 60 -15.24 -3.39 8.29
C GLU A 60 -14.42 -4.50 7.60
N ALA A 61 -14.21 -5.63 8.29
CA ALA A 61 -13.55 -6.82 7.77
C ALA A 61 -14.45 -8.05 7.93
N GLU A 62 -14.21 -9.06 7.09
CA GLU A 62 -14.88 -10.36 7.24
C GLU A 62 -14.50 -11.05 8.56
N LYS A 63 -15.39 -11.90 9.06
CA LYS A 63 -15.16 -12.69 10.29
C LYS A 63 -14.46 -14.00 9.94
N GLY A 64 -13.61 -14.46 10.85
CA GLY A 64 -12.89 -15.73 10.73
C GLY A 64 -11.39 -15.53 10.63
N VAL A 65 -10.70 -16.53 10.10
CA VAL A 65 -9.27 -16.43 9.79
C VAL A 65 -9.12 -15.74 8.44
N ILE A 66 -8.65 -14.50 8.45
CA ILE A 66 -8.49 -13.68 7.24
C ILE A 66 -7.03 -13.29 7.04
N GLY A 67 -6.65 -13.12 5.77
CA GLY A 67 -5.41 -12.45 5.38
C GLY A 67 -5.63 -10.94 5.14
N PRO A 68 -4.55 -10.15 5.03
CA PRO A 68 -4.64 -8.73 4.69
C PRO A 68 -5.29 -8.47 3.31
N GLU A 69 -5.18 -9.42 2.37
CA GLU A 69 -5.82 -9.38 1.05
C GLU A 69 -7.36 -9.46 1.11
N CYS A 70 -7.92 -9.87 2.25
CA CYS A 70 -9.36 -9.88 2.50
C CYS A 70 -9.90 -8.52 2.95
N LEU A 71 -9.04 -7.54 3.26
CA LEU A 71 -9.47 -6.20 3.64
C LEU A 71 -9.73 -5.34 2.41
N ASP A 72 -10.70 -4.42 2.49
CA ASP A 72 -10.87 -3.38 1.47
C ASP A 72 -9.60 -2.51 1.42
N PRO A 73 -8.84 -2.53 0.31
CA PRO A 73 -7.54 -1.88 0.26
C PRO A 73 -7.65 -0.35 0.33
N ILE A 74 -8.71 0.23 -0.23
CA ILE A 74 -8.88 1.69 -0.24
C ILE A 74 -9.23 2.20 1.14
N LYS A 75 -10.13 1.52 1.86
CA LYS A 75 -10.46 1.86 3.26
C LYS A 75 -9.25 1.71 4.17
N PHE A 76 -8.49 0.62 4.00
CA PHE A 76 -7.27 0.37 4.78
C PHE A 76 -6.24 1.49 4.60
N LEU A 77 -5.91 1.82 3.34
CA LEU A 77 -4.96 2.88 3.01
C LEU A 77 -5.45 4.25 3.50
N LYS A 78 -6.75 4.54 3.39
CA LYS A 78 -7.34 5.79 3.88
C LYS A 78 -7.22 5.90 5.41
N LYS A 79 -7.54 4.84 6.17
CA LYS A 79 -7.37 4.86 7.64
C LYS A 79 -5.93 5.05 8.06
N MET A 80 -4.96 4.46 7.34
CA MET A 80 -3.54 4.74 7.59
C MET A 80 -3.21 6.23 7.40
N ALA A 81 -3.72 6.84 6.33
CA ALA A 81 -3.53 8.27 6.07
C ALA A 81 -4.17 9.15 7.17
N ASP A 82 -5.42 8.85 7.55
CA ASP A 82 -6.17 9.56 8.58
C ASP A 82 -5.49 9.46 9.96
N MET A 83 -4.82 8.33 10.25
CA MET A 83 -4.02 8.16 11.47
C MET A 83 -2.70 8.92 11.44
N GLY A 84 -2.30 9.51 10.32
CA GLY A 84 -1.13 10.38 10.22
C GLY A 84 0.10 9.76 9.57
N ALA A 85 -0.04 8.65 8.87
CA ALA A 85 1.06 8.16 8.04
C ALA A 85 0.93 8.67 6.60
N PRO A 86 2.04 9.13 5.98
CA PRO A 86 2.04 9.43 4.57
C PRO A 86 1.88 8.14 3.76
N VAL A 87 0.72 7.99 3.12
CA VAL A 87 0.46 6.88 2.19
C VAL A 87 0.81 7.36 0.78
N LYS A 88 2.12 7.34 0.47
CA LYS A 88 2.66 7.74 -0.82
C LYS A 88 3.24 6.51 -1.52
N PHE A 89 2.60 6.12 -2.61
CA PHE A 89 3.09 5.05 -3.49
C PHE A 89 3.33 5.62 -4.88
N ARG A 90 4.32 5.07 -5.57
CA ARG A 90 4.49 5.29 -7.00
C ARG A 90 4.06 4.05 -7.75
N GLU A 91 2.96 4.19 -8.49
CA GLU A 91 2.49 3.20 -9.46
C GLU A 91 3.19 3.41 -10.80
N THR A 92 3.51 2.33 -11.48
CA THR A 92 3.98 2.32 -12.87
C THR A 92 3.29 1.17 -13.58
N VAL A 93 2.74 1.45 -14.76
CA VAL A 93 2.04 0.48 -15.59
C VAL A 93 2.81 0.34 -16.89
N SER A 94 3.21 -0.88 -17.22
CA SER A 94 3.86 -1.23 -18.48
C SER A 94 3.00 -2.25 -19.23
N LYS A 95 2.95 -2.10 -20.55
CA LYS A 95 2.18 -2.97 -21.44
C LYS A 95 3.09 -3.41 -22.58
N GLU A 96 3.03 -4.69 -22.90
CA GLU A 96 3.71 -5.24 -24.06
C GLU A 96 2.82 -5.10 -25.30
N ILE A 97 3.37 -4.59 -26.41
CA ILE A 97 2.66 -4.45 -27.69
C ILE A 97 3.41 -5.27 -28.73
N ILE A 98 2.78 -6.35 -29.21
CA ILE A 98 3.32 -7.20 -30.27
C ILE A 98 2.60 -6.86 -31.57
N ILE A 99 3.34 -6.41 -32.58
CA ILE A 99 2.82 -6.12 -33.92
C ILE A 99 3.40 -7.16 -34.88
N SER A 100 2.55 -8.02 -35.44
CA SER A 100 2.95 -9.01 -36.45
C SER A 100 2.68 -8.46 -37.86
N GLN A 101 3.66 -8.53 -38.76
CA GLN A 101 3.44 -8.28 -40.19
C GLN A 101 2.88 -9.55 -40.86
N LYS A 102 1.90 -9.37 -41.75
CA LYS A 102 1.31 -10.42 -42.59
C LYS A 102 2.24 -10.81 -43.73
#